data_AF-A0A0T6ZTQ6-F1
#
_entry.id   AF-A0A0T6ZTQ6-F1
#
_cell.length_a   1.000
_cell.length_b   1.000
_cell.length_c   1.000
_cell.angle_alpha   90.00
_cell.angle_beta   90.00
_cell.angle_gamma   90.00
#
_symmetry.space_group_name_H-M   'P 1'
#
loop_
_entity.id
_entity.type
_entity.pdbx_description
1 polymer ?
#
loop_
_entity_poly.entity_id
_entity_poly.type
_entity_poly.pdbx_seq_one_letter_code
_entity_poly.pdbx_strand_id
1 'polypeptide(L)'
;MIDIKCLRLRDLGFRPGVYEPGPLNAITDVEGVAVGHATVVEGDRIRTGATAILPHGGNLFQDKVPAALAVLNGFGKFAGSTQVEELGELETPVVLTNTLATGRAIEAINRWTLAQPGNEKVVSLNAVVGETNDSRLNDIRAGRPTIDEIGAALAAAKTGAVEEGAVGAGAGTVAFGLKGGIGTSSRRVKAAGEIFTLGVLVQSNYGGRLTVCGRAYDAPAAHDRDGSIVIVIATDAPLSARNLKRLAERGFGGLARTGAALSNGSGDYALAFSTAPSVRRTKARRAAIADYPDLPNDLMSPLFEAAIGATEEAILNSLTMARTTHGFNAANGKPSTVEAISLERLRDLREQ
;
A
#
# COMPACT_ATOMS: atom_id res chain seq x y z
N MET A 1 -27.58 -0.63 -16.51
CA MET A 1 -26.99 -1.87 -15.97
C MET A 1 -25.60 -1.53 -15.47
N ILE A 2 -25.36 -1.60 -14.16
CA ILE A 2 -24.03 -1.44 -13.57
C ILE A 2 -23.19 -2.61 -14.08
N ASP A 3 -22.03 -2.35 -14.68
CA ASP A 3 -21.08 -3.40 -15.03
C ASP A 3 -20.67 -4.10 -13.72
N ILE A 4 -21.21 -5.30 -13.47
CA ILE A 4 -21.07 -6.05 -12.21
C ILE A 4 -19.60 -6.45 -11.96
N LYS A 5 -18.70 -6.20 -12.90
CA LYS A 5 -17.36 -6.82 -12.91
C LYS A 5 -16.41 -6.35 -11.81
N CYS A 6 -16.53 -5.13 -11.28
CA CYS A 6 -15.73 -4.64 -10.15
C CYS A 6 -16.54 -3.63 -9.34
N LEU A 7 -16.78 -3.91 -8.06
CA LEU A 7 -17.43 -3.01 -7.12
C LEU A 7 -16.55 -2.83 -5.89
N ARG A 8 -16.49 -1.61 -5.35
CA ARG A 8 -15.81 -1.40 -4.07
C ARG A 8 -16.67 -1.96 -2.95
N LEU A 9 -16.05 -2.22 -1.81
CA LEU A 9 -16.71 -2.83 -0.67
C LEU A 9 -17.98 -2.07 -0.22
N ARG A 10 -17.91 -0.73 -0.25
CA ARG A 10 -19.05 0.13 0.12
C ARG A 10 -20.21 0.09 -0.86
N ASP A 11 -19.96 -0.18 -2.14
CA ASP A 11 -21.02 -0.37 -3.15
C ASP A 11 -21.83 -1.64 -2.87
N LEU A 12 -21.24 -2.59 -2.14
CA LEU A 12 -21.90 -3.79 -1.64
C LEU A 12 -22.63 -3.56 -0.32
N GLY A 13 -22.48 -2.38 0.31
CA GLY A 13 -23.17 -2.00 1.55
C GLY A 13 -22.39 -2.26 2.85
N PHE A 14 -21.15 -2.75 2.76
CA PHE A 14 -20.28 -2.92 3.93
C PHE A 14 -19.55 -1.61 4.26
N ARG A 15 -19.45 -1.26 5.55
CA ARG A 15 -18.85 -0.01 6.03
C ARG A 15 -17.88 -0.28 7.19
N PRO A 16 -16.61 -0.64 6.91
CA PRO A 16 -15.62 -0.88 7.97
C PRO A 16 -15.30 0.39 8.77
N GLY A 17 -15.21 0.25 10.10
CA GLY A 17 -14.89 1.35 11.00
C GLY A 17 -16.03 2.36 11.21
N VAL A 18 -15.74 3.46 11.89
CA VAL A 18 -16.73 4.46 12.34
C VAL A 18 -16.63 5.83 11.66
N TYR A 19 -15.56 6.05 10.89
CA TYR A 19 -15.30 7.31 10.20
C TYR A 19 -15.80 7.24 8.76
N GLU A 20 -16.27 8.37 8.23
CA GLU A 20 -16.60 8.51 6.82
C GLU A 20 -15.33 8.66 5.97
N PRO A 21 -15.33 8.17 4.72
CA PRO A 21 -14.20 8.31 3.82
C PRO A 21 -14.06 9.73 3.27
N GLY A 22 -12.90 10.01 2.68
CA GLY A 22 -12.75 11.12 1.75
C GLY A 22 -13.54 10.91 0.45
N PRO A 23 -13.62 11.92 -0.42
CA PRO A 23 -14.44 11.87 -1.64
C PRO A 23 -14.07 10.74 -2.60
N LEU A 24 -12.79 10.36 -2.68
CA LEU A 24 -12.31 9.27 -3.53
C LEU A 24 -12.27 7.94 -2.78
N ASN A 25 -12.37 7.98 -1.45
CA ASN A 25 -12.10 6.85 -0.57
C ASN A 25 -10.78 6.18 -0.96
N ALA A 26 -9.71 6.95 -1.09
CA ALA A 26 -8.41 6.49 -1.58
C ALA A 26 -7.26 7.22 -0.87
N ILE A 27 -6.05 6.66 -0.90
CA ILE A 27 -4.88 7.27 -0.27
C ILE A 27 -4.60 8.70 -0.78
N THR A 28 -4.99 8.97 -2.02
CA THR A 28 -4.90 10.26 -2.72
C THR A 28 -5.93 11.30 -2.27
N ASP A 29 -6.85 10.94 -1.36
CA ASP A 29 -7.64 11.96 -0.63
C ASP A 29 -6.75 12.79 0.30
N VAL A 30 -5.59 12.26 0.72
CA VAL A 30 -4.57 13.05 1.41
C VAL A 30 -3.91 13.97 0.39
N GLU A 31 -4.04 15.28 0.60
CA GLU A 31 -3.61 16.28 -0.36
C GLU A 31 -2.14 16.13 -0.76
N GLY A 32 -1.89 16.20 -2.08
CA GLY A 32 -0.58 16.08 -2.69
C GLY A 32 -0.13 14.64 -2.95
N VAL A 33 -0.70 13.64 -2.29
CA VAL A 33 -0.34 12.24 -2.52
C VAL A 33 -0.75 11.83 -3.93
N ALA A 34 0.19 11.23 -4.67
CA ALA A 34 -0.02 10.72 -6.01
C ALA A 34 0.34 9.23 -6.10
N VAL A 35 -0.43 8.49 -6.91
CA VAL A 35 -0.22 7.06 -7.14
C VAL A 35 -0.12 6.80 -8.64
N GLY A 36 0.82 5.96 -9.03
CA GLY A 36 1.02 5.53 -10.41
C GLY A 36 1.24 4.03 -10.50
N HIS A 37 0.77 3.41 -11.58
CA HIS A 37 0.91 1.97 -11.82
C HIS A 37 1.59 1.72 -13.16
N ALA A 38 2.41 0.67 -13.20
CA ALA A 38 2.81 -0.01 -14.43
C ALA A 38 2.44 -1.48 -14.30
N THR A 39 1.41 -1.91 -15.02
CA THR A 39 0.92 -3.29 -15.03
C THR A 39 1.56 -4.04 -16.19
N VAL A 40 2.31 -5.11 -15.91
CA VAL A 40 3.02 -5.90 -16.91
C VAL A 40 2.35 -7.26 -17.06
N VAL A 41 1.69 -7.44 -18.21
CA VAL A 41 1.01 -8.66 -18.60
C VAL A 41 1.56 -9.10 -19.95
N GLU A 42 2.27 -10.24 -19.97
CA GLU A 42 2.89 -10.76 -21.20
C GLU A 42 2.71 -12.27 -21.29
N GLY A 43 2.15 -12.71 -22.42
CA GLY A 43 1.79 -14.10 -22.68
C GLY A 43 0.97 -14.72 -21.54
N ASP A 44 1.22 -16.00 -21.26
CA ASP A 44 0.54 -16.74 -20.19
C ASP A 44 1.31 -16.75 -18.87
N ARG A 45 2.51 -16.15 -18.84
CA ARG A 45 3.47 -16.33 -17.74
C ARG A 45 3.75 -15.09 -16.90
N ILE A 46 3.62 -13.90 -17.46
CA ILE A 46 4.00 -12.67 -16.76
C ILE A 46 2.75 -11.95 -16.25
N ARG A 47 2.63 -11.81 -14.93
CA ARG A 47 1.57 -11.07 -14.24
C ARG A 47 2.19 -10.29 -13.10
N THR A 48 2.81 -9.15 -13.40
CA THR A 48 3.56 -8.40 -12.40
C THR A 48 3.48 -6.90 -12.67
N GLY A 49 4.24 -6.10 -11.94
CA GLY A 49 4.30 -4.67 -12.18
C GLY A 49 4.92 -3.90 -11.03
N ALA A 50 4.70 -2.59 -11.07
CA ALA A 50 5.10 -1.66 -10.03
C ALA A 50 3.98 -0.67 -9.72
N THR A 51 3.94 -0.24 -8.47
CA THR A 51 3.08 0.83 -7.97
C THR A 51 3.96 1.88 -7.30
N ALA A 52 3.95 3.11 -7.79
CA ALA A 52 4.66 4.23 -7.20
C ALA A 52 3.70 5.07 -6.34
N ILE A 53 4.19 5.53 -5.19
CA ILE A 53 3.47 6.39 -4.25
C ILE A 53 4.37 7.58 -3.95
N LEU A 54 3.93 8.77 -4.32
CA LEU A 54 4.65 10.02 -4.09
C LEU A 54 3.95 10.76 -2.95
N PRO A 55 4.64 11.03 -1.81
CA PRO A 55 4.06 11.82 -0.72
C PRO A 55 3.62 13.24 -1.14
N HIS A 56 4.27 13.82 -2.15
CA HIS A 56 3.84 15.05 -2.82
C HIS A 56 4.46 15.18 -4.23
N GLY A 57 3.93 16.08 -5.05
CA GLY A 57 4.41 16.33 -6.42
C GLY A 57 5.73 17.13 -6.56
N GLY A 58 6.27 17.66 -5.47
CA GLY A 58 7.59 18.34 -5.47
C GLY A 58 8.79 17.40 -5.36
N ASN A 59 10.00 17.95 -5.25
CA ASN A 59 11.24 17.18 -5.10
C ASN A 59 11.41 16.67 -3.67
N LEU A 60 11.08 15.38 -3.44
CA LEU A 60 11.10 14.72 -2.13
C LEU A 60 12.48 14.70 -1.47
N PHE A 61 13.57 14.74 -2.24
CA PHE A 61 14.91 14.76 -1.67
C PHE A 61 15.22 16.12 -1.02
N GLN A 62 14.69 17.20 -1.60
CA GLN A 62 14.85 18.56 -1.07
C GLN A 62 13.87 18.83 0.06
N ASP A 63 12.61 18.44 -0.14
CA ASP A 63 11.49 18.62 0.78
C ASP A 63 11.00 17.27 1.30
N LYS A 64 11.70 16.73 2.29
CA LYS A 64 11.43 15.41 2.84
C LYS A 64 10.18 15.40 3.70
N VAL A 65 9.53 14.25 3.83
CA VAL A 65 8.38 14.07 4.71
C VAL A 65 8.75 13.20 5.92
N PRO A 66 8.24 13.48 7.13
CA PRO A 66 8.43 12.56 8.25
C PRO A 66 7.69 11.25 7.96
N ALA A 67 8.32 10.15 8.34
CA ALA A 67 7.83 8.81 8.10
C ALA A 67 8.35 7.82 9.13
N ALA A 68 7.72 6.66 9.22
CA ALA A 68 8.20 5.54 10.01
C ALA A 68 7.67 4.20 9.48
N LEU A 69 8.46 3.15 9.70
CA LEU A 69 8.11 1.78 9.36
C LEU A 69 7.77 1.00 10.64
N ALA A 70 6.73 0.19 10.57
CA ALA A 70 6.45 -0.88 11.52
C ALA A 70 6.58 -2.23 10.79
N VAL A 71 7.21 -3.19 11.46
CA VAL A 71 7.41 -4.56 10.96
C VAL A 71 6.69 -5.50 11.91
N LEU A 72 5.69 -6.24 11.42
CA LEU A 72 5.00 -7.26 12.20
C LEU A 72 5.67 -8.61 12.02
N ASN A 73 5.90 -9.01 10.77
CA ASN A 73 6.72 -10.17 10.42
C ASN A 73 7.69 -9.82 9.27
N GLY A 74 8.97 -10.10 9.50
CA GLY A 74 10.08 -9.68 8.64
C GLY A 74 10.41 -10.61 7.48
N PHE A 75 9.53 -11.55 7.11
CA PHE A 75 9.76 -12.49 6.00
C PHE A 75 9.58 -11.80 4.62
N GLY A 76 10.29 -10.70 4.40
CA GLY A 76 10.21 -9.91 3.16
C GLY A 76 11.39 -8.96 3.02
N LYS A 77 11.45 -8.24 1.90
CA LYS A 77 12.54 -7.31 1.57
C LYS A 77 11.98 -5.90 1.47
N PHE A 78 12.00 -5.18 2.58
CA PHE A 78 11.66 -3.76 2.62
C PHE A 78 12.94 -2.92 2.54
N ALA A 79 13.33 -2.50 1.33
CA ALA A 79 14.53 -1.72 1.11
C ALA A 79 14.36 -0.28 1.63
N GLY A 80 15.46 0.28 2.17
CA GLY A 80 15.50 1.61 2.75
C GLY A 80 14.93 1.74 4.16
N SER A 81 14.48 0.63 4.75
CA SER A 81 13.88 0.55 6.09
C SER A 81 14.79 1.06 7.21
N THR A 82 16.09 0.74 7.18
CA THR A 82 17.02 1.10 8.25
C THR A 82 17.23 2.61 8.36
N GLN A 83 17.34 3.33 7.25
CA GLN A 83 17.46 4.79 7.27
C GLN A 83 16.13 5.47 7.59
N VAL A 84 14.99 4.88 7.21
CA VAL A 84 13.67 5.36 7.67
C VAL A 84 13.55 5.23 9.19
N GLU A 85 14.00 4.12 9.78
CA GLU A 85 14.00 3.93 11.24
C GLU A 85 14.95 4.92 11.94
N GLU A 86 16.15 5.12 11.40
CA GLU A 86 17.18 5.99 11.99
C GLU A 86 16.79 7.48 11.91
N LEU A 87 16.35 7.93 10.74
CA LEU A 87 16.12 9.36 10.49
C LEU A 87 14.65 9.74 10.62
N GLY A 88 13.72 8.81 10.47
CA GLY A 88 12.27 9.09 10.57
C GLY A 88 11.73 9.91 9.40
N GLU A 89 12.26 9.73 8.19
CA GLU A 89 11.87 10.49 6.99
C GLU A 89 11.91 9.68 5.69
N LEU A 90 11.08 10.08 4.73
CA LEU A 90 11.21 9.70 3.33
C LEU A 90 11.83 10.86 2.54
N GLU A 91 12.79 10.52 1.69
CA GLU A 91 13.46 11.43 0.76
C GLU A 91 13.31 11.02 -0.71
N THR A 92 12.53 9.97 -0.96
CA THR A 92 12.25 9.40 -2.27
C THR A 92 10.79 8.96 -2.35
N PRO A 93 10.25 8.73 -3.56
CA PRO A 93 8.99 8.00 -3.71
C PRO A 93 9.09 6.59 -3.12
N VAL A 94 7.95 6.04 -2.71
CA VAL A 94 7.84 4.64 -2.34
C VAL A 94 7.45 3.83 -3.57
N VAL A 95 8.17 2.76 -3.87
CA VAL A 95 7.79 1.82 -4.93
C VAL A 95 7.42 0.48 -4.31
N LEU A 96 6.27 -0.06 -4.72
CA LEU A 96 5.87 -1.42 -4.45
C LEU A 96 6.07 -2.27 -5.71
N THR A 97 6.54 -3.51 -5.59
CA THR A 97 6.72 -4.43 -6.73
C THR A 97 6.77 -5.90 -6.26
N ASN A 98 7.27 -6.82 -7.09
CA ASN A 98 7.51 -8.20 -6.70
C ASN A 98 8.88 -8.41 -6.03
N THR A 99 9.00 -9.53 -5.32
CA THR A 99 10.19 -9.90 -4.55
C THR A 99 11.53 -9.81 -5.27
N LEU A 100 11.61 -10.32 -6.50
CA LEU A 100 12.88 -10.38 -7.23
C LEU A 100 13.15 -9.11 -8.04
N ALA A 101 12.24 -8.14 -7.99
CA ALA A 101 12.38 -6.83 -8.62
C ALA A 101 12.85 -5.73 -7.65
N THR A 102 13.00 -6.01 -6.35
CA THR A 102 13.40 -5.00 -5.34
C THR A 102 14.67 -4.23 -5.74
N GLY A 103 15.72 -4.93 -6.21
CA GLY A 103 16.95 -4.27 -6.67
C GLY A 103 16.75 -3.37 -7.90
N ARG A 104 15.87 -3.77 -8.84
CA ARG A 104 15.53 -2.95 -10.01
C ARG A 104 14.70 -1.72 -9.61
N ALA A 105 13.83 -1.85 -8.61
CA ALA A 105 13.05 -0.72 -8.09
C ALA A 105 13.94 0.32 -7.39
N ILE A 106 14.96 -0.12 -6.64
CA ILE A 106 15.99 0.78 -6.10
C ILE A 106 16.65 1.59 -7.23
N GLU A 107 17.09 0.92 -8.29
CA GLU A 107 17.72 1.59 -9.44
C GLU A 107 16.76 2.56 -10.16
N ALA A 108 15.47 2.19 -10.30
CA ALA A 108 14.47 3.09 -10.87
C ALA A 108 14.26 4.36 -10.02
N ILE A 109 14.21 4.22 -8.69
CA ILE A 109 14.12 5.36 -7.76
C ILE A 109 15.39 6.22 -7.82
N ASN A 110 16.57 5.61 -7.91
CA ASN A 110 17.84 6.33 -8.06
C ASN A 110 17.81 7.21 -9.31
N ARG A 111 17.47 6.63 -10.47
CA ARG A 111 17.36 7.37 -11.75
C ARG A 111 16.35 8.50 -11.67
N TRP A 112 15.16 8.23 -11.15
CA TRP A 112 14.10 9.23 -10.99
C TRP A 112 14.52 10.39 -10.09
N THR A 113 15.14 10.09 -8.96
CA THR A 113 15.48 11.10 -7.96
C THR A 113 16.67 11.94 -8.41
N LEU A 114 17.72 11.33 -8.93
CA LEU A 114 18.92 12.05 -9.40
C LEU A 114 18.65 12.92 -10.63
N ALA A 115 17.67 12.56 -11.47
CA ALA A 115 17.30 13.36 -12.64
C ALA A 115 16.49 14.62 -12.30
N GLN A 116 16.01 14.79 -11.07
CA GLN A 116 15.17 15.94 -10.70
C GLN A 116 16.00 17.23 -10.54
N PRO A 117 15.49 18.37 -11.01
CA PRO A 117 16.10 19.68 -10.76
C PRO A 117 16.34 19.93 -9.26
N GLY A 118 17.52 20.45 -8.93
CA GLY A 118 17.97 20.68 -7.56
C GLY A 118 18.76 19.52 -6.93
N ASN A 119 18.84 18.37 -7.62
CA ASN A 119 19.59 17.19 -7.15
C ASN A 119 20.97 17.02 -7.80
N GLU A 120 21.50 18.04 -8.47
CA GLU A 120 22.76 17.97 -9.25
C GLU A 120 23.99 17.66 -8.37
N LYS A 121 23.90 17.92 -7.06
CA LYS A 121 24.96 17.67 -6.07
C LYS A 121 24.67 16.47 -5.16
N VAL A 122 23.62 15.70 -5.43
CA VAL A 122 23.25 14.54 -4.61
C VAL A 122 24.19 13.39 -4.92
N VAL A 123 24.82 12.85 -3.87
CA VAL A 123 25.82 11.76 -3.98
C VAL A 123 25.30 10.42 -3.47
N SER A 124 24.25 10.42 -2.66
CA SER A 124 23.56 9.24 -2.14
C SER A 124 22.13 9.59 -1.79
N LEU A 125 21.26 8.57 -1.80
CA LEU A 125 19.85 8.69 -1.40
C LEU A 125 19.34 7.33 -0.91
N ASN A 126 18.30 7.36 -0.09
CA ASN A 126 17.62 6.19 0.43
C ASN A 126 16.39 5.85 -0.42
N ALA A 127 16.51 4.84 -1.27
CA ALA A 127 15.41 4.31 -2.06
C ALA A 127 14.51 3.40 -1.21
N VAL A 128 13.22 3.71 -1.14
CA VAL A 128 12.26 2.96 -0.31
C VAL A 128 11.40 2.04 -1.17
N VAL A 129 11.56 0.73 -0.97
CA VAL A 129 10.87 -0.29 -1.77
C VAL A 129 10.21 -1.33 -0.88
N GLY A 130 8.90 -1.52 -1.07
CA GLY A 130 8.15 -2.64 -0.52
C GLY A 130 7.91 -3.72 -1.59
N GLU A 131 7.71 -4.97 -1.17
CA GLU A 131 7.47 -6.06 -2.10
C GLU A 131 6.52 -7.12 -1.54
N THR A 132 5.88 -7.86 -2.44
CA THR A 132 5.28 -9.15 -2.12
C THR A 132 5.61 -10.18 -3.20
N ASN A 133 5.48 -11.47 -2.88
CA ASN A 133 5.82 -12.54 -3.81
C ASN A 133 4.64 -12.95 -4.71
N ASP A 134 4.70 -12.59 -5.99
CA ASP A 134 3.68 -12.89 -6.99
C ASP A 134 3.88 -14.23 -7.73
N SER A 135 4.77 -15.12 -7.26
CA SER A 135 5.18 -16.35 -7.95
C SER A 135 4.07 -17.37 -8.21
N ARG A 136 2.87 -17.15 -7.68
CA ARG A 136 1.70 -18.03 -7.90
C ARG A 136 0.99 -17.75 -9.23
N LEU A 137 1.11 -16.54 -9.75
CA LEU A 137 0.55 -16.11 -11.03
C LEU A 137 1.59 -15.54 -12.00
N ASN A 138 2.81 -15.31 -11.52
CA ASN A 138 3.90 -14.72 -12.29
C ASN A 138 5.12 -15.65 -12.36
N ASP A 139 5.77 -15.69 -13.53
CA ASP A 139 7.14 -16.17 -13.65
C ASP A 139 8.11 -15.14 -13.06
N ILE A 140 8.17 -15.09 -11.72
CA ILE A 140 8.97 -14.12 -10.97
C ILE A 140 10.47 -14.19 -11.31
N ARG A 141 10.92 -15.32 -11.87
CA ARG A 141 12.31 -15.56 -12.28
C ARG A 141 12.66 -14.93 -13.63
N ALA A 142 11.66 -14.52 -14.42
CA ALA A 142 11.85 -13.92 -15.75
C ALA A 142 12.46 -12.51 -15.73
N GLY A 143 12.69 -11.94 -14.56
CA GLY A 143 13.35 -10.64 -14.44
C GLY A 143 12.45 -9.45 -14.77
N ARG A 144 11.13 -9.57 -14.56
CA ARG A 144 10.15 -8.50 -14.72
C ARG A 144 9.63 -7.99 -13.36
N PRO A 145 9.10 -6.76 -13.27
CA PRO A 145 9.22 -5.69 -14.27
C PRO A 145 10.68 -5.20 -14.42
N THR A 146 11.01 -4.66 -15.58
CA THR A 146 12.28 -3.99 -15.89
C THR A 146 12.38 -2.64 -15.16
N ILE A 147 13.58 -2.04 -15.14
CA ILE A 147 13.80 -0.71 -14.53
C ILE A 147 12.93 0.35 -15.20
N ASP A 148 12.82 0.33 -16.54
CA ASP A 148 12.06 1.33 -17.29
C ASP A 148 10.54 1.15 -17.09
N GLU A 149 10.06 -0.09 -16.97
CA GLU A 149 8.66 -0.36 -16.60
C GLU A 149 8.34 0.15 -15.19
N ILE A 150 9.27 0.04 -14.24
CA ILE A 150 9.12 0.64 -12.90
C ILE A 150 9.16 2.18 -13.00
N GLY A 151 10.05 2.72 -13.84
CA GLY A 151 10.11 4.16 -14.15
C GLY A 151 8.80 4.70 -14.72
N ALA A 152 8.09 3.91 -15.53
CA ALA A 152 6.78 4.27 -16.05
C ALA A 152 5.73 4.40 -14.93
N ALA A 153 5.79 3.59 -13.87
CA ALA A 153 4.90 3.75 -12.71
C ALA A 153 5.15 5.07 -11.98
N LEU A 154 6.42 5.48 -11.82
CA LEU A 154 6.80 6.77 -11.24
C LEU A 154 6.29 7.94 -12.09
N ALA A 155 6.48 7.86 -13.41
CA ALA A 155 6.02 8.90 -14.34
C ALA A 155 4.48 8.98 -14.45
N ALA A 156 3.77 7.87 -14.25
CA ALA A 156 2.31 7.81 -14.30
C ALA A 156 1.64 8.29 -12.99
N ALA A 157 2.42 8.60 -11.95
CA ALA A 157 1.86 8.98 -10.66
C ALA A 157 1.06 10.28 -10.72
N LYS A 158 -0.20 10.21 -10.29
CA LYS A 158 -1.12 11.36 -10.28
C LYS A 158 -2.01 11.35 -9.04
N THR A 159 -2.52 12.52 -8.69
CA THR A 159 -3.61 12.66 -7.71
C THR A 159 -4.94 12.19 -8.33
N GLY A 160 -5.99 12.12 -7.52
CA GLY A 160 -7.32 11.68 -7.97
C GLY A 160 -7.56 10.20 -7.77
N ALA A 161 -8.55 9.63 -8.48
CA ALA A 161 -8.95 8.24 -8.31
C ALA A 161 -7.79 7.27 -8.59
N VAL A 162 -7.69 6.23 -7.76
CA VAL A 162 -6.65 5.20 -7.82
C VAL A 162 -7.26 3.92 -8.41
N GLU A 163 -6.58 3.31 -9.37
CA GLU A 163 -6.97 2.01 -9.90
C GLU A 163 -6.66 0.91 -8.88
N GLU A 164 -7.58 -0.03 -8.69
CA GLU A 164 -7.49 -1.09 -7.68
C GLU A 164 -7.60 -2.49 -8.32
N GLY A 165 -7.32 -3.53 -7.55
CA GLY A 165 -7.35 -4.93 -7.98
C GLY A 165 -6.04 -5.37 -8.62
N ALA A 166 -6.14 -6.12 -9.72
CA ALA A 166 -5.01 -6.79 -10.37
C ALA A 166 -4.17 -5.83 -11.24
N VAL A 167 -3.65 -4.76 -10.66
CA VAL A 167 -2.91 -3.68 -11.35
C VAL A 167 -1.59 -3.36 -10.65
N GLY A 168 -0.65 -2.76 -11.37
CA GLY A 168 0.66 -2.39 -10.87
C GLY A 168 1.34 -3.56 -10.16
N ALA A 169 1.82 -3.31 -8.95
CA ALA A 169 2.45 -4.34 -8.12
C ALA A 169 1.49 -5.44 -7.63
N GLY A 170 0.17 -5.22 -7.69
CA GLY A 170 -0.87 -6.18 -7.35
C GLY A 170 -1.26 -7.13 -8.50
N ALA A 171 -0.66 -7.00 -9.68
CA ALA A 171 -1.07 -7.74 -10.88
C ALA A 171 -1.10 -9.28 -10.66
N GLY A 172 -0.05 -9.83 -10.07
CA GLY A 172 0.08 -11.28 -9.82
C GLY A 172 -0.15 -11.72 -8.38
N THR A 173 -0.65 -10.84 -7.51
CA THR A 173 -0.81 -11.19 -6.09
C THR A 173 -2.09 -11.98 -5.81
N VAL A 174 -2.06 -12.75 -4.73
CA VAL A 174 -3.12 -13.67 -4.30
C VAL A 174 -3.31 -13.51 -2.79
N ALA A 175 -4.55 -13.29 -2.35
CA ALA A 175 -4.87 -13.11 -0.95
C ALA A 175 -6.04 -14.02 -0.55
N PHE A 176 -5.90 -14.75 0.55
CA PHE A 176 -6.86 -15.76 1.04
C PHE A 176 -7.18 -16.86 0.01
N GLY A 177 -6.22 -17.19 -0.86
CA GLY A 177 -6.44 -18.11 -1.99
C GLY A 177 -7.33 -17.55 -3.12
N LEU A 178 -7.77 -16.29 -3.00
CA LEU A 178 -8.50 -15.54 -4.03
C LEU A 178 -7.55 -14.52 -4.68
N LYS A 179 -7.98 -13.91 -5.77
CA LYS A 179 -7.18 -12.88 -6.42
C LYS A 179 -7.08 -11.67 -5.48
N GLY A 180 -5.85 -11.31 -5.11
CA GLY A 180 -5.54 -10.10 -4.37
C GLY A 180 -5.19 -8.95 -5.30
N GLY A 181 -4.55 -7.91 -4.76
CA GLY A 181 -4.10 -6.81 -5.60
C GLY A 181 -3.72 -5.55 -4.85
N ILE A 182 -3.83 -4.43 -5.56
CA ILE A 182 -3.84 -3.10 -4.95
C ILE A 182 -5.22 -2.82 -4.40
N GLY A 183 -5.29 -2.28 -3.19
CA GLY A 183 -6.53 -1.72 -2.67
C GLY A 183 -6.25 -0.48 -1.87
N THR A 184 -7.22 0.41 -1.79
CA THR A 184 -7.06 1.68 -1.09
C THR A 184 -8.35 2.08 -0.38
N SER A 185 -8.22 2.93 0.63
CA SER A 185 -9.33 3.53 1.35
C SER A 185 -8.84 4.79 2.06
N SER A 186 -9.75 5.66 2.51
CA SER A 186 -9.41 6.83 3.32
C SER A 186 -10.45 7.10 4.38
N ARG A 187 -10.12 7.95 5.36
CA ARG A 187 -11.02 8.44 6.41
C ARG A 187 -10.78 9.91 6.67
N ARG A 188 -11.86 10.64 6.94
CA ARG A 188 -11.83 11.98 7.53
C ARG A 188 -11.97 11.86 9.04
N VAL A 189 -11.01 12.40 9.78
CA VAL A 189 -10.83 12.16 11.21
C VAL A 189 -10.82 13.50 11.94
N LYS A 190 -11.74 13.68 12.88
CA LYS A 190 -11.74 14.87 13.74
C LYS A 190 -10.80 14.64 14.92
N ALA A 191 -9.75 15.45 15.05
CA ALA A 191 -8.81 15.42 16.17
C ALA A 191 -8.29 16.82 16.45
N ALA A 192 -8.05 17.16 17.72
CA ALA A 192 -7.57 18.48 18.14
C ALA A 192 -8.41 19.68 17.62
N GLY A 193 -9.70 19.49 17.38
CA GLY A 193 -10.58 20.54 16.82
C GLY A 193 -10.49 20.68 15.29
N GLU A 194 -9.56 20.00 14.64
CA GLU A 194 -9.34 19.99 13.19
C GLU A 194 -9.91 18.72 12.54
N ILE A 195 -10.04 18.73 11.22
CA ILE A 195 -10.34 17.54 10.43
C ILE A 195 -9.12 17.18 9.60
N PHE A 196 -8.54 16.03 9.89
CA PHE A 196 -7.44 15.44 9.13
C PHE A 196 -7.97 14.38 8.17
N THR A 197 -7.21 14.11 7.13
CA THR A 197 -7.40 12.99 6.21
C THR A 197 -6.34 11.94 6.49
N LEU A 198 -6.77 10.69 6.55
CA LEU A 198 -5.92 9.51 6.60
C LEU A 198 -6.24 8.63 5.40
N GLY A 199 -5.22 8.30 4.63
CA GLY A 199 -5.31 7.45 3.45
C GLY A 199 -4.51 6.16 3.64
N VAL A 200 -4.99 5.05 3.10
CA VAL A 200 -4.29 3.76 3.11
C VAL A 200 -4.27 3.17 1.71
N LEU A 201 -3.12 2.62 1.30
CA LEU A 201 -2.97 1.77 0.12
C LEU A 201 -2.27 0.49 0.53
N VAL A 202 -2.74 -0.65 0.04
CA VAL A 202 -2.17 -1.97 0.32
C VAL A 202 -1.81 -2.71 -0.97
N GLN A 203 -0.78 -3.55 -0.90
CA GLN A 203 -0.53 -4.64 -1.84
C GLN A 203 -0.80 -5.96 -1.11
N SER A 204 -1.99 -6.52 -1.31
CA SER A 204 -2.44 -7.73 -0.60
C SER A 204 -1.94 -9.00 -1.28
N ASN A 205 -1.24 -9.84 -0.53
CA ASN A 205 -0.73 -11.12 -1.02
C ASN A 205 -0.59 -12.19 0.08
N TYR A 206 -1.54 -12.32 1.02
CA TYR A 206 -1.37 -13.14 2.23
C TYR A 206 -2.53 -14.11 2.49
N GLY A 207 -2.30 -15.11 3.34
CA GLY A 207 -3.27 -16.14 3.68
C GLY A 207 -4.04 -15.91 4.99
N GLY A 208 -4.96 -16.81 5.30
CA GLY A 208 -5.79 -16.75 6.49
C GLY A 208 -7.21 -17.26 6.27
N ARG A 209 -8.11 -16.92 7.18
CA ARG A 209 -9.55 -17.18 7.06
C ARG A 209 -10.27 -15.88 6.82
N LEU A 210 -10.62 -15.60 5.57
CA LEU A 210 -11.19 -14.32 5.17
C LEU A 210 -12.41 -13.97 6.04
N THR A 211 -12.31 -12.82 6.69
CA THR A 211 -13.37 -12.19 7.47
C THR A 211 -13.71 -10.85 6.83
N VAL A 212 -14.99 -10.63 6.53
CA VAL A 212 -15.51 -9.40 5.91
C VAL A 212 -16.35 -8.69 6.94
N CYS A 213 -15.84 -7.58 7.50
CA CYS A 213 -16.53 -6.78 8.52
C CYS A 213 -17.05 -7.62 9.70
N GLY A 214 -16.21 -8.51 10.22
CA GLY A 214 -16.56 -9.40 11.35
C GLY A 214 -17.33 -10.67 10.96
N ARG A 215 -17.65 -10.88 9.69
CA ARG A 215 -18.37 -12.06 9.20
C ARG A 215 -17.43 -12.99 8.44
N ALA A 216 -17.44 -14.27 8.77
CA ALA A 216 -16.63 -15.25 8.05
C ALA A 216 -17.10 -15.39 6.60
N TYR A 217 -16.19 -15.29 5.64
CA TYR A 217 -16.46 -15.59 4.24
C TYR A 217 -16.05 -17.02 3.93
N ASP A 218 -17.02 -17.86 3.60
CA ASP A 218 -16.76 -19.26 3.25
C ASP A 218 -16.26 -19.35 1.79
N ALA A 219 -14.94 -19.24 1.64
CA ALA A 219 -14.28 -19.39 0.36
C ALA A 219 -14.12 -20.89 0.01
N PRO A 220 -14.45 -21.31 -1.22
CA PRO A 220 -14.23 -22.68 -1.66
C PRO A 220 -12.75 -23.02 -1.90
N ALA A 221 -11.87 -22.01 -1.87
CA ALA A 221 -10.44 -22.17 -2.07
C ALA A 221 -9.77 -22.80 -0.83
N ALA A 222 -8.85 -23.74 -1.06
CA ALA A 222 -8.06 -24.36 -0.01
C ALA A 222 -7.36 -23.30 0.86
N HIS A 223 -7.31 -23.55 2.16
CA HIS A 223 -6.74 -22.64 3.17
C HIS A 223 -5.31 -22.21 2.79
N ASP A 224 -5.20 -21.06 2.16
CA ASP A 224 -3.93 -20.42 1.89
C ASP A 224 -3.35 -19.91 3.20
N ARG A 225 -2.12 -20.30 3.50
CA ARG A 225 -1.49 -19.99 4.78
C ARG A 225 -0.35 -19.02 4.64
N ASP A 226 0.16 -18.73 3.45
CA ASP A 226 1.42 -18.00 3.31
C ASP A 226 1.31 -16.79 2.39
N GLY A 227 2.26 -15.87 2.48
CA GLY A 227 2.23 -14.71 1.60
C GLY A 227 2.99 -13.49 2.09
N SER A 228 2.48 -12.28 1.92
CA SER A 228 3.03 -11.00 2.40
C SER A 228 1.98 -9.89 2.23
N ILE A 229 2.10 -8.80 2.97
CA ILE A 229 1.37 -7.57 2.72
C ILE A 229 2.26 -6.35 2.98
N VAL A 230 2.16 -5.37 2.09
CA VAL A 230 2.67 -4.03 2.36
C VAL A 230 1.50 -3.08 2.51
N ILE A 231 1.47 -2.36 3.62
CA ILE A 231 0.49 -1.32 3.95
C ILE A 231 1.21 0.03 3.92
N VAL A 232 0.66 1.00 3.20
CA VAL A 232 1.17 2.37 3.16
C VAL A 232 0.08 3.30 3.66
N ILE A 233 0.39 4.10 4.68
CA ILE A 233 -0.52 5.02 5.36
C ILE A 233 -0.02 6.46 5.14
N ALA A 234 -0.88 7.32 4.61
CA ALA A 234 -0.63 8.74 4.46
C ALA A 234 -1.57 9.52 5.39
N THR A 235 -1.12 10.66 5.91
CA THR A 235 -2.01 11.60 6.60
C THR A 235 -1.55 13.04 6.45
N ASP A 236 -2.47 14.00 6.48
CA ASP A 236 -2.18 15.42 6.56
C ASP A 236 -2.06 15.93 8.03
N ALA A 237 -2.20 15.04 9.02
CA ALA A 237 -1.98 15.38 10.43
C ALA A 237 -0.49 15.67 10.69
N PRO A 238 -0.13 16.72 11.46
CA PRO A 238 1.25 17.03 11.79
C PRO A 238 1.80 16.05 12.83
N LEU A 239 2.51 15.02 12.38
CA LEU A 239 2.99 13.93 13.23
C LEU A 239 4.52 13.80 13.21
N SER A 240 5.10 13.60 14.39
CA SER A 240 6.47 13.12 14.55
C SER A 240 6.65 11.69 14.04
N ALA A 241 7.88 11.32 13.69
CA ALA A 241 8.23 9.96 13.23
C ALA A 241 7.81 8.88 14.26
N ARG A 242 7.96 9.15 15.56
CA ARG A 242 7.49 8.24 16.63
C ARG A 242 5.98 8.03 16.59
N ASN A 243 5.19 9.10 16.42
CA ASN A 243 3.73 8.97 16.30
C ASN A 243 3.32 8.30 14.99
N LEU A 244 4.06 8.50 13.91
CA LEU A 244 3.88 7.78 12.65
C LEU A 244 4.17 6.28 12.81
N LYS A 245 5.17 5.88 13.59
CA LYS A 245 5.45 4.46 13.88
C LYS A 245 4.27 3.81 14.60
N ARG A 246 3.74 4.49 15.62
CA ARG A 246 2.52 4.06 16.34
C ARG A 246 1.32 3.96 15.39
N LEU A 247 1.18 4.89 14.44
CA LEU A 247 0.12 4.87 13.44
C LEU A 247 0.29 3.69 12.47
N ALA A 248 1.52 3.42 11.99
CA ALA A 248 1.85 2.30 11.13
C ALA A 248 1.46 0.96 11.76
N GLU A 249 1.76 0.76 13.06
CA GLU A 249 1.35 -0.45 13.80
C GLU A 249 -0.17 -0.69 13.78
N ARG A 250 -0.98 0.37 13.68
CA ARG A 250 -2.45 0.24 13.63
C ARG A 250 -2.94 -0.34 12.32
N GLY A 251 -2.15 -0.27 11.25
CA GLY A 251 -2.42 -0.99 10.01
C GLY A 251 -2.57 -2.50 10.27
N PHE A 252 -1.77 -3.07 11.18
CA PHE A 252 -1.86 -4.48 11.54
C PHE A 252 -3.16 -4.86 12.26
N GLY A 253 -3.78 -3.91 12.98
CA GLY A 253 -5.12 -4.12 13.54
C GLY A 253 -6.18 -4.31 12.45
N GLY A 254 -6.10 -3.54 11.37
CA GLY A 254 -6.96 -3.72 10.20
C GLY A 254 -6.68 -5.03 9.47
N LEU A 255 -5.40 -5.39 9.30
CA LEU A 255 -4.98 -6.68 8.75
C LEU A 255 -5.58 -7.85 9.54
N ALA A 256 -5.46 -7.85 10.87
CA ALA A 256 -6.00 -8.89 11.73
C ALA A 256 -7.53 -9.03 11.62
N ARG A 257 -8.26 -7.92 11.48
CA ARG A 257 -9.73 -7.93 11.31
C ARG A 257 -10.21 -8.63 10.03
N THR A 258 -9.35 -8.73 9.02
CA THR A 258 -9.65 -9.49 7.80
C THR A 258 -9.39 -10.99 7.93
N GLY A 259 -8.88 -11.44 9.08
CA GLY A 259 -8.61 -12.85 9.37
C GLY A 259 -7.26 -13.36 8.89
N ALA A 260 -6.27 -12.46 8.79
CA ALA A 260 -4.88 -12.80 8.43
C ALA A 260 -4.29 -13.86 9.37
N ALA A 261 -3.56 -14.83 8.81
CA ALA A 261 -2.89 -15.86 9.60
C ALA A 261 -1.56 -15.39 10.24
N LEU A 262 -0.97 -14.30 9.72
CA LEU A 262 0.34 -13.80 10.15
C LEU A 262 1.41 -14.91 10.16
N SER A 263 1.43 -15.71 9.08
CA SER A 263 2.23 -16.93 9.00
C SER A 263 3.73 -16.67 8.96
N ASN A 264 4.52 -17.71 9.24
CA ASN A 264 5.98 -17.67 9.22
C ASN A 264 6.55 -17.03 7.94
N GLY A 265 6.06 -17.41 6.76
CA GLY A 265 6.53 -16.89 5.48
C GLY A 265 5.94 -15.54 5.07
N SER A 266 5.17 -14.87 5.95
CA SER A 266 4.50 -13.59 5.66
C SER A 266 5.38 -12.37 5.91
N GLY A 267 5.76 -11.64 4.86
CA GLY A 267 6.33 -10.31 5.01
C GLY A 267 5.24 -9.28 5.27
N ASP A 268 5.05 -8.87 6.53
CA ASP A 268 3.95 -7.99 6.95
C ASP A 268 4.51 -6.63 7.43
N TYR A 269 4.41 -5.63 6.55
CA TYR A 269 4.99 -4.30 6.73
C TYR A 269 3.94 -3.20 6.68
N ALA A 270 4.13 -2.16 7.50
CA ALA A 270 3.34 -0.94 7.43
C ALA A 270 4.25 0.29 7.45
N LEU A 271 4.18 1.13 6.42
CA LEU A 271 4.88 2.41 6.33
C LEU A 271 3.87 3.55 6.51
N ALA A 272 4.12 4.47 7.43
CA ALA A 272 3.30 5.67 7.60
C ALA A 272 4.11 6.94 7.34
N PHE A 273 3.52 7.93 6.68
CA PHE A 273 4.12 9.26 6.49
C PHE A 273 3.08 10.38 6.64
N SER A 274 3.56 11.57 7.01
CA SER A 274 2.72 12.78 7.06
C SER A 274 3.06 13.74 5.91
N THR A 275 2.04 14.25 5.21
CA THR A 275 2.19 15.24 4.14
C THR A 275 2.09 16.67 4.63
N ALA A 276 1.79 16.88 5.92
CA ALA A 276 1.49 18.20 6.47
C ALA A 276 2.68 19.16 6.22
N PRO A 277 2.47 20.30 5.53
CA PRO A 277 3.54 21.25 5.23
C PRO A 277 4.29 21.74 6.48
N SER A 278 3.60 21.80 7.62
CA SER A 278 4.14 22.23 8.91
C SER A 278 5.21 21.30 9.48
N VAL A 279 5.27 20.03 9.07
CA VAL A 279 6.26 19.05 9.55
C VAL A 279 7.23 18.56 8.46
N ARG A 280 7.11 19.05 7.21
CA ARG A 280 8.08 18.76 6.15
C ARG A 280 9.49 19.15 6.56
N ARG A 281 10.48 18.34 6.23
CA ARG A 281 11.89 18.55 6.57
C ARG A 281 12.62 19.20 5.40
N THR A 282 12.18 20.43 5.10
CA THR A 282 12.71 21.26 4.02
C THR A 282 14.20 21.57 4.22
N LYS A 283 14.88 22.01 3.17
CA LYS A 283 16.28 22.46 3.26
C LYS A 283 16.52 23.48 4.37
N ALA A 284 15.60 24.44 4.54
CA ALA A 284 15.70 25.46 5.58
C ALA A 284 15.62 24.85 6.99
N ARG A 285 14.65 23.95 7.23
CA ARG A 285 14.51 23.27 8.54
C ARG A 285 15.63 22.29 8.85
N ARG A 286 16.31 21.75 7.84
CA ARG A 286 17.49 20.88 8.03
C ARG A 286 18.80 21.64 8.26
N ALA A 287 18.81 22.96 8.05
CA ALA A 287 20.01 23.78 8.18
C ALA A 287 20.20 24.40 9.58
N ALA A 288 19.19 24.33 10.44
CA ALA A 288 19.22 24.92 11.78
C ALA A 288 18.25 24.19 12.72
N ILE A 289 18.29 24.52 14.01
CA ILE A 289 17.23 24.14 14.95
C ILE A 289 15.91 24.72 14.44
N ALA A 290 14.86 23.89 14.41
CA ALA A 290 13.56 24.27 13.89
C ALA A 290 12.43 23.74 14.79
N ASP A 291 11.44 24.59 15.02
CA ASP A 291 10.19 24.20 15.65
C ASP A 291 9.22 23.62 14.61
N TYR A 292 8.45 22.62 15.01
CA TYR A 292 7.34 22.08 14.23
C TYR A 292 6.24 21.58 15.16
N PRO A 293 4.97 21.68 14.74
CA PRO A 293 3.86 21.14 15.52
C PRO A 293 3.89 19.61 15.55
N ASP A 294 3.50 19.01 16.66
CA ASP A 294 3.26 17.57 16.78
C ASP A 294 1.91 17.36 17.46
N LEU A 295 1.09 16.46 16.91
CA LEU A 295 -0.18 16.08 17.53
C LEU A 295 0.11 15.38 18.87
N PRO A 296 -0.43 15.89 20.00
CA PRO A 296 -0.19 15.29 21.32
C PRO A 296 -0.67 13.84 21.41
N ASN A 297 0.00 13.06 22.26
CA ASN A 297 -0.27 11.62 22.41
C ASN A 297 -1.73 11.28 22.71
N ASP A 298 -2.38 12.05 23.58
CA ASP A 298 -3.76 11.81 24.02
C ASP A 298 -4.79 12.08 22.90
N LEU A 299 -4.36 12.76 21.83
CA LEU A 299 -5.20 13.09 20.67
C LEU A 299 -4.98 12.16 19.48
N MET A 300 -4.15 11.12 19.62
CA MET A 300 -3.83 10.18 18.54
C MET A 300 -4.89 9.10 18.31
N SER A 301 -5.68 8.75 19.32
CA SER A 301 -6.61 7.61 19.26
C SER A 301 -7.59 7.64 18.07
N PRO A 302 -8.18 8.80 17.69
CA PRO A 302 -9.02 8.88 16.49
C PRO A 302 -8.30 8.46 15.21
N LEU A 303 -7.04 8.87 15.03
CA LEU A 303 -6.23 8.46 13.87
C LEU A 303 -5.91 6.97 13.90
N PHE A 304 -5.72 6.39 15.09
CA PHE A 304 -5.48 4.95 15.24
C PHE A 304 -6.69 4.11 14.84
N GLU A 305 -7.89 4.48 15.30
CA GLU A 305 -9.13 3.81 14.90
C GLU A 305 -9.39 3.95 13.40
N ALA A 306 -9.13 5.14 12.86
CA ALA A 306 -9.25 5.41 11.42
C ALA A 306 -8.28 4.55 10.60
N ALA A 307 -7.02 4.40 11.03
CA ALA A 307 -6.03 3.55 10.37
C ALA A 307 -6.46 2.09 10.34
N ILE A 308 -7.02 1.56 11.44
CA ILE A 308 -7.55 0.18 11.50
C ILE A 308 -8.67 0.01 10.48
N GLY A 309 -9.69 0.88 10.51
CA GLY A 309 -10.85 0.78 9.61
C GLY A 309 -10.50 1.00 8.14
N ALA A 310 -9.64 1.97 7.84
CA ALA A 310 -9.16 2.23 6.48
C ALA A 310 -8.33 1.08 5.93
N THR A 311 -7.50 0.44 6.77
CA THR A 311 -6.70 -0.71 6.33
C THR A 311 -7.56 -1.94 6.08
N GLU A 312 -8.51 -2.23 6.98
CA GLU A 312 -9.51 -3.30 6.76
C GLU A 312 -10.25 -3.10 5.43
N GLU A 313 -10.72 -1.88 5.18
CA GLU A 313 -11.42 -1.56 3.93
C GLU A 313 -10.51 -1.63 2.69
N ALA A 314 -9.28 -1.10 2.75
CA ALA A 314 -8.35 -1.14 1.63
C ALA A 314 -8.01 -2.59 1.22
N ILE A 315 -7.81 -3.48 2.20
CA ILE A 315 -7.61 -4.91 1.94
C ILE A 315 -8.83 -5.51 1.26
N LEU A 316 -10.03 -5.28 1.78
CA LEU A 316 -11.25 -5.84 1.21
C LEU A 316 -11.54 -5.27 -0.19
N ASN A 317 -11.29 -3.97 -0.43
CA ASN A 317 -11.35 -3.36 -1.76
C ASN A 317 -10.36 -4.03 -2.73
N SER A 318 -9.16 -4.41 -2.28
CA SER A 318 -8.20 -5.12 -3.15
C SER A 318 -8.76 -6.45 -3.68
N LEU A 319 -9.61 -7.12 -2.90
CA LEU A 319 -10.27 -8.37 -3.28
C LEU A 319 -11.49 -8.10 -4.18
N THR A 320 -12.37 -7.15 -3.82
CA THR A 320 -13.60 -6.90 -4.58
C THR A 320 -13.37 -6.20 -5.91
N MET A 321 -12.24 -5.50 -6.04
CA MET A 321 -11.80 -4.87 -7.29
C MET A 321 -10.92 -5.80 -8.14
N ALA A 322 -10.49 -6.94 -7.61
CA ALA A 322 -9.72 -7.92 -8.36
C ALA A 322 -10.58 -8.68 -9.37
N ARG A 323 -9.92 -9.22 -10.40
CA ARG A 323 -10.54 -10.06 -11.44
C ARG A 323 -9.85 -11.42 -11.50
N THR A 324 -10.61 -12.48 -11.78
CA THR A 324 -10.04 -13.81 -12.02
C THR A 324 -8.89 -13.69 -13.02
N THR A 325 -7.73 -14.20 -12.64
CA THR A 325 -6.49 -14.02 -13.39
C THR A 325 -5.90 -15.37 -13.74
N HIS A 326 -5.60 -15.55 -15.02
CA HIS A 326 -4.80 -16.66 -15.53
C HIS A 326 -3.34 -16.23 -15.60
N GLY A 327 -2.44 -17.09 -15.18
CA GLY A 327 -1.00 -16.84 -15.16
C GLY A 327 -0.22 -18.12 -15.00
N PHE A 328 0.91 -18.02 -14.31
CA PHE A 328 1.87 -19.11 -14.16
C PHE A 328 2.36 -19.24 -12.73
N ASN A 329 2.34 -20.46 -12.19
CA ASN A 329 2.91 -20.74 -10.88
C ASN A 329 4.37 -21.15 -11.04
N ALA A 330 5.29 -20.25 -10.69
CA ALA A 330 6.73 -20.46 -10.82
C ALA A 330 7.29 -21.53 -9.88
N ALA A 331 6.60 -21.87 -8.79
CA ALA A 331 7.06 -22.89 -7.85
C ALA A 331 6.88 -24.31 -8.41
N ASN A 332 5.83 -24.55 -9.21
CA ASN A 332 5.54 -25.87 -9.79
C ASN A 332 5.66 -25.94 -11.32
N GLY A 333 5.89 -24.81 -11.98
CA GLY A 333 6.14 -24.72 -13.40
C GLY A 333 4.90 -24.90 -14.28
N LYS A 334 3.69 -24.63 -13.78
CA LYS A 334 2.42 -24.90 -14.49
C LYS A 334 1.55 -23.64 -14.68
N PRO A 335 0.63 -23.65 -15.67
CA PRO A 335 -0.44 -22.66 -15.73
C PRO A 335 -1.22 -22.63 -14.40
N SER A 336 -1.63 -21.42 -13.99
CA SER A 336 -2.39 -21.20 -12.77
C SER A 336 -3.55 -20.25 -13.05
N THR A 337 -4.67 -20.50 -12.39
CA THR A 337 -5.83 -19.60 -12.38
C THR A 337 -6.20 -19.34 -10.94
N VAL A 338 -6.41 -18.08 -10.61
CA VAL A 338 -6.87 -17.67 -9.28
C VAL A 338 -8.14 -16.84 -9.44
N GLU A 339 -9.20 -17.29 -8.79
CA GLU A 339 -10.53 -16.70 -8.89
C GLU A 339 -10.63 -15.39 -8.11
N ALA A 340 -11.39 -14.43 -8.65
CA ALA A 340 -11.83 -13.27 -7.89
C ALA A 340 -12.84 -13.67 -6.81
N ILE A 341 -12.99 -12.81 -5.80
CA ILE A 341 -14.03 -12.98 -4.78
C ILE A 341 -15.42 -12.89 -5.43
N SER A 342 -16.36 -13.75 -5.00
CA SER A 342 -17.74 -13.68 -5.50
C SER A 342 -18.48 -12.51 -4.86
N LEU A 343 -18.81 -11.50 -5.67
CA LEU A 343 -19.59 -10.33 -5.24
C LEU A 343 -21.04 -10.69 -4.88
N GLU A 344 -21.60 -11.74 -5.49
CA GLU A 344 -22.92 -12.28 -5.14
C GLU A 344 -22.92 -12.84 -3.72
N ARG A 345 -21.95 -13.72 -3.40
CA ARG A 345 -21.80 -14.25 -2.03
C ARG A 345 -21.59 -13.16 -0.99
N LEU A 346 -20.90 -12.07 -1.35
CA LEU A 346 -20.75 -10.92 -0.46
C LEU A 346 -22.06 -10.20 -0.19
N ARG A 347 -22.97 -10.10 -1.18
CA ARG A 347 -24.31 -9.54 -0.98
C ARG A 347 -25.13 -10.44 -0.06
N ASP A 348 -25.09 -11.75 -0.26
CA ASP A 348 -25.78 -12.70 0.61
C ASP A 348 -25.24 -12.64 2.05
N LEU A 349 -23.91 -12.54 2.21
CA LEU A 349 -23.26 -12.44 3.52
C LEU A 349 -23.68 -11.19 4.30
N ARG A 350 -24.02 -10.10 3.60
CA ARG A 350 -24.50 -8.86 4.21
C ARG A 350 -25.93 -9.00 4.76
N GLU A 351 -26.77 -9.81 4.12
CA GLU A 351 -28.19 -9.97 4.46
C GLU A 351 -28.41 -10.91 5.65
N GLN A 352 -27.39 -11.69 6.02
CA GLN A 352 -27.33 -12.49 7.25
C GLN A 352 -27.13 -11.61 8.49
#